data_AF-A0A1W5XYP0-F1
#
_entry.id   AF-A0A1W5XYP0-F1
#
_cell.length_a   1.000
_cell.length_b   1.000
_cell.length_c   1.000
_cell.angle_alpha   90.00
_cell.angle_beta   90.00
_cell.angle_gamma   90.00
#
_symmetry.space_group_name_H-M   'P 1'
#
loop_
_entity.id
_entity.type
_entity.pdbx_description
1 polymer ?
#
loop_
_entity_poly.entity_id
_entity_poly.type
_entity_poly.pdbx_seq_one_letter_code
_entity_poly.pdbx_strand_id
1 'polypeptide(L)'
;MLKASSKETFQRTLVFHHVVKEAEAFAAGLPAVAAQLHAADPEMYPGRIWANWLCGEHKPGHRRRVLGEFADGITADGTVVEKGFLGSVKVLGEGVDTTNCDSVYWADVRGSMPDLVQAVGRALRMQPGEGKVASLVVPVLLGPGETADNMLTSKAYGGLAKLLEALRAHDARVVEALAEPQAQSRAKGVQSRSGGQDGEGGHGESGDRGLSAPARALLKFSTPRDPAALAAFINLRVLNPEHQHWRRGIEAATLYHRRHGDLRVPFTYRVPVGGEDEAEGWPAALAAFPLGQWVADARRVYARGTMGSDRVAQLEQLGMVWSHYDVAWDEGLAAARGWAAENGHLAAPTEATYRGYRVGLFLKNARAAARRAVVDEQRHAEGLPVQSSAGALSDERREQLEDIDPAWCPAWPIDWQRCFHLVRTHLDADGALPVAPGEVVRQGEDLGQWVQSVRLGWDQLTTVQQWLCEQALGIEPANEEEKPKPRRTQADRWAMNYEAAKQFYEREGHLQVPRKHIERIIVGSGEDQEEREHKLGAWIGNQRSRAATLAPERVQQLSNIGMRWT
;
A
#
# COMPACT_ATOMS: atom_id res chain seq x y z
N MET A 1 -6.07 36.75 -20.91
CA MET A 1 -5.52 37.72 -19.94
C MET A 1 -5.71 39.18 -20.37
N LEU A 2 -5.06 39.68 -21.42
CA LEU A 2 -5.14 41.10 -21.85
C LEU A 2 -6.57 41.64 -21.98
N LYS A 3 -7.45 40.89 -22.65
CA LYS A 3 -8.88 41.20 -22.76
C LYS A 3 -9.58 41.39 -21.41
N ALA A 4 -9.25 40.57 -20.40
CA ALA A 4 -9.83 40.69 -19.06
C ALA A 4 -9.24 41.90 -18.32
N SER A 5 -7.92 42.10 -18.42
CA SER A 5 -7.23 43.25 -17.84
C SER A 5 -7.71 44.59 -18.40
N SER A 6 -8.04 44.67 -19.69
CA SER A 6 -8.63 45.87 -20.28
C SER A 6 -10.07 46.10 -19.82
N LYS A 7 -10.93 45.07 -19.85
CA LYS A 7 -12.35 45.20 -19.49
C LYS A 7 -12.56 45.53 -18.01
N GLU A 8 -11.76 44.94 -17.13
CA GLU A 8 -11.86 45.15 -15.68
C GLU A 8 -10.84 46.18 -15.18
N THR A 9 -10.16 46.90 -16.09
CA THR A 9 -9.24 48.02 -15.79
C THR A 9 -8.05 47.69 -14.88
N PHE A 10 -7.58 46.44 -14.86
CA PHE A 10 -6.41 46.02 -14.08
C PHE A 10 -5.13 46.72 -14.57
N GLN A 11 -4.35 47.31 -13.67
CA GLN A 11 -3.11 48.00 -13.98
C GLN A 11 -1.88 47.15 -13.65
N ARG A 12 -1.93 46.35 -12.58
CA ARG A 12 -0.79 45.56 -12.09
C ARG A 12 -1.22 44.14 -11.79
N THR A 13 -0.93 43.24 -12.74
CA THR A 13 -1.33 41.83 -12.69
C THR A 13 -0.15 40.91 -12.42
N LEU A 14 -0.21 40.15 -11.33
CA LEU A 14 0.68 39.01 -11.09
C LEU A 14 0.19 37.79 -11.87
N VAL A 15 1.10 37.09 -12.55
CA VAL A 15 0.77 35.93 -13.40
C VAL A 15 1.51 34.71 -12.89
N PHE A 16 0.78 33.73 -12.37
CA PHE A 16 1.38 32.52 -11.82
C PHE A 16 1.57 31.45 -12.88
N HIS A 17 2.80 30.95 -12.97
CA HIS A 17 3.17 29.83 -13.83
C HIS A 17 3.70 28.67 -12.99
N HIS A 18 3.49 27.45 -13.46
CA HIS A 18 4.03 26.26 -12.82
C HIS A 18 5.51 26.02 -13.21
N VAL A 19 5.89 26.42 -14.42
CA VAL A 19 7.22 26.17 -15.01
C VAL A 19 7.93 27.48 -15.34
N VAL A 20 9.21 27.59 -15.01
CA VAL A 20 10.06 28.78 -15.29
C VAL A 20 10.05 29.13 -16.77
N LYS A 21 10.24 28.14 -17.64
CA LYS A 21 10.23 28.32 -19.10
C LYS A 21 8.94 28.93 -19.63
N GLU A 22 7.79 28.65 -19.00
CA GLU A 22 6.50 29.23 -19.40
C GLU A 22 6.40 30.70 -18.99
N ALA A 23 6.87 31.05 -17.78
CA ALA A 23 6.90 32.44 -17.31
C ALA A 23 7.83 33.30 -18.16
N GLU A 24 8.99 32.76 -18.53
CA GLU A 24 9.96 33.40 -19.43
C GLU A 24 9.36 33.60 -20.83
N ALA A 25 8.80 32.55 -21.44
CA ALA A 25 8.16 32.64 -22.75
C ALA A 25 6.99 33.62 -22.75
N PHE A 26 6.21 33.66 -21.67
CA PHE A 26 5.12 34.61 -21.46
C PHE A 26 5.64 36.05 -21.45
N ALA A 27 6.64 36.35 -20.61
CA ALA A 27 7.20 37.69 -20.49
C ALA A 27 7.80 38.19 -21.83
N ALA A 28 8.48 37.30 -22.57
CA ALA A 28 9.05 37.62 -23.87
C ALA A 28 7.98 37.84 -24.95
N GLY A 29 6.91 37.03 -24.96
CA GLY A 29 5.89 37.05 -26.02
C GLY A 29 4.78 38.09 -25.83
N LEU A 30 4.44 38.44 -24.59
CA LEU A 30 3.26 39.27 -24.30
C LEU A 30 3.30 40.66 -24.97
N PRO A 31 4.43 41.41 -25.00
CA PRO A 31 4.50 42.71 -25.67
C PRO A 31 4.12 42.67 -27.15
N ALA A 32 4.58 41.64 -27.88
CA ALA A 32 4.25 41.48 -29.30
C ALA A 32 2.76 41.21 -29.52
N VAL A 33 2.15 40.36 -28.67
CA VAL A 33 0.71 40.06 -28.73
C VAL A 33 -0.12 41.32 -28.37
N ALA A 34 0.31 42.09 -27.37
CA ALA A 34 -0.36 43.33 -27.00
C ALA A 34 -0.32 44.36 -28.13
N ALA A 35 0.83 44.53 -28.80
CA ALA A 35 0.95 45.42 -29.94
C ALA A 35 0.02 45.01 -31.10
N GLN A 36 -0.09 43.71 -31.39
CA GLN A 36 -1.02 43.20 -32.41
C GLN A 36 -2.48 43.47 -32.05
N LEU A 37 -2.86 43.24 -30.79
CA LEU A 37 -4.23 43.48 -30.32
C LEU A 37 -4.57 44.97 -30.28
N HIS A 38 -3.63 45.82 -29.87
CA HIS A 38 -3.78 47.28 -29.88
C HIS A 38 -3.91 47.81 -31.31
N ALA A 39 -3.14 47.28 -32.27
CA ALA A 39 -3.30 47.66 -33.68
C ALA A 39 -4.69 47.29 -34.23
N ALA A 40 -5.30 46.21 -33.74
CA ALA A 40 -6.63 45.78 -34.15
C ALA A 40 -7.76 46.57 -33.45
N ASP A 41 -7.58 46.93 -32.19
CA ASP A 41 -8.55 47.70 -31.39
C ASP A 41 -7.80 48.60 -30.37
N PRO A 42 -7.41 49.82 -30.78
CA PRO A 42 -6.63 50.73 -29.93
C PRO A 42 -7.40 51.26 -28.72
N GLU A 43 -8.73 51.29 -28.78
CA GLU A 43 -9.58 51.77 -27.68
C GLU A 43 -9.70 50.72 -26.58
N MET A 44 -9.68 49.43 -26.94
CA MET A 44 -9.80 48.34 -25.97
C MET A 44 -8.46 47.89 -25.36
N TYR A 45 -7.38 47.84 -26.14
CA TYR A 45 -6.11 47.25 -25.68
C TYR A 45 -5.06 48.32 -25.39
N PRO A 46 -4.17 48.12 -24.39
CA PRO A 46 -3.16 49.11 -24.01
C PRO A 46 -2.10 49.33 -25.10
N GLY A 47 -1.66 50.56 -25.28
CA GLY A 47 -0.59 50.89 -26.23
C GLY A 47 0.80 50.57 -25.68
N ARG A 48 0.99 50.73 -24.37
CA ARG A 48 2.27 50.45 -23.68
C ARG A 48 2.09 49.49 -22.52
N ILE A 49 2.71 48.31 -22.62
CA ILE A 49 2.72 47.32 -21.55
C ILE A 49 4.13 46.97 -21.11
N TRP A 50 4.27 46.57 -19.85
CA TRP A 50 5.47 45.96 -19.30
C TRP A 50 5.20 44.50 -18.95
N ALA A 51 6.13 43.61 -19.28
CA ALA A 51 6.05 42.20 -18.95
C ALA A 51 7.43 41.68 -18.51
N ASN A 52 7.50 41.02 -17.36
CA ASN A 52 8.74 40.41 -16.86
C ASN A 52 8.44 39.16 -16.02
N TRP A 53 9.45 38.43 -15.57
CA TRP A 53 9.28 37.22 -14.77
C TRP A 53 10.32 37.07 -13.65
N LEU A 54 9.96 36.35 -12.60
CA LEU A 54 10.82 36.02 -11.47
C LEU A 54 10.71 34.55 -11.06
N CYS A 55 11.86 33.92 -10.78
CA CYS A 55 11.98 32.64 -10.07
C CYS A 55 12.90 32.78 -8.83
N GLY A 56 12.92 31.74 -7.97
CA GLY A 56 13.68 31.75 -6.71
C GLY A 56 15.20 31.84 -6.89
N GLU A 57 15.69 31.50 -8.08
CA GLU A 57 17.12 31.52 -8.41
C GLU A 57 17.65 32.92 -8.76
N HIS A 58 16.75 33.90 -8.96
CA HIS A 58 17.15 35.28 -9.24
C HIS A 58 17.79 35.97 -8.03
N LYS A 59 18.94 36.61 -8.27
CA LYS A 59 19.69 37.36 -7.24
C LYS A 59 18.79 38.42 -6.57
N PRO A 60 18.92 38.65 -5.25
CA PRO A 60 18.08 39.61 -4.52
C PRO A 60 18.03 41.03 -5.11
N GLY A 61 19.14 41.53 -5.65
CA GLY A 61 19.19 42.85 -6.30
C GLY A 61 18.36 42.91 -7.59
N HIS A 62 18.37 41.84 -8.39
CA HIS A 62 17.54 41.73 -9.58
C HIS A 62 16.05 41.65 -9.22
N ARG A 63 15.70 40.82 -8.23
CA ARG A 63 14.32 40.71 -7.72
C ARG A 63 13.78 42.08 -7.28
N ARG A 64 14.52 42.80 -6.43
CA ARG A 64 14.13 44.14 -5.94
C ARG A 64 13.89 45.14 -7.08
N ARG A 65 14.76 45.16 -8.09
CA ARG A 65 14.61 46.06 -9.24
C ARG A 65 13.34 45.74 -10.04
N VAL A 66 13.13 44.47 -10.42
CA VAL A 66 11.96 44.05 -11.22
C VAL A 66 10.65 44.29 -10.46
N LEU A 67 10.65 44.11 -9.14
CA LEU A 67 9.49 44.41 -8.30
C LEU A 67 9.22 45.92 -8.20
N GLY A 68 10.26 46.76 -8.16
CA GLY A 68 10.13 48.21 -8.22
C GLY A 68 9.55 48.68 -9.55
N GLU A 69 10.11 48.21 -10.68
CA GLU A 69 9.57 48.51 -12.03
C GLU A 69 8.09 48.10 -12.15
N PHE A 70 7.73 46.94 -11.59
CA PHE A 70 6.34 46.48 -11.56
C PHE A 70 5.45 47.40 -10.70
N ALA A 71 5.86 47.73 -9.48
CA ALA A 71 5.07 48.55 -8.56
C ALA A 71 4.86 49.98 -9.08
N ASP A 72 5.91 50.58 -9.64
CA ASP A 72 5.92 51.96 -10.13
C ASP A 72 5.28 52.06 -11.52
N GLY A 73 5.36 51.00 -12.34
CA GLY A 73 4.97 51.01 -13.75
C GLY A 73 5.85 51.92 -14.60
N ILE A 74 7.11 52.02 -14.21
CA ILE A 74 8.13 52.76 -14.95
C ILE A 74 9.24 51.77 -15.24
N THR A 75 9.58 51.64 -16.52
CA THR A 75 10.66 50.77 -16.97
C THR A 75 12.03 51.36 -16.61
N ALA A 76 13.10 50.56 -16.68
CA ALA A 76 14.46 51.02 -16.37
C ALA A 76 14.95 52.21 -17.22
N ASP A 77 14.37 52.40 -18.41
CA ASP A 77 14.60 53.52 -19.33
C ASP A 77 13.70 54.75 -19.07
N GLY A 78 12.85 54.71 -18.02
CA GLY A 78 11.98 55.83 -17.63
C GLY A 78 10.64 55.86 -18.36
N THR A 79 10.29 54.82 -19.12
CA THR A 79 9.03 54.76 -19.85
C THR A 79 7.89 54.38 -18.91
N VAL A 80 6.87 55.23 -18.82
CA VAL A 80 5.62 54.93 -18.09
C VAL A 80 4.78 53.97 -18.91
N VAL A 81 4.34 52.88 -18.28
CA VAL A 81 3.47 51.87 -18.88
C VAL A 81 2.05 51.93 -18.35
N GLU A 82 1.10 51.62 -19.23
CA GLU A 82 -0.33 51.61 -18.88
C GLU A 82 -0.68 50.37 -18.03
N LYS A 83 -0.08 49.22 -18.36
CA LYS A 83 -0.34 47.95 -17.68
C LYS A 83 0.96 47.15 -17.49
N GLY A 84 1.13 46.57 -16.30
CA GLY A 84 2.27 45.74 -15.92
C GLY A 84 1.86 44.30 -15.61
N PHE A 85 2.62 43.34 -16.14
CA PHE A 85 2.41 41.91 -15.94
C PHE A 85 3.68 41.24 -15.42
N LEU A 86 3.61 40.63 -14.24
CA LEU A 86 4.76 39.97 -13.62
C LEU A 86 4.52 38.46 -13.50
N GLY A 87 5.24 37.67 -14.30
CA GLY A 87 5.30 36.21 -14.20
C GLY A 87 6.00 35.76 -12.92
N SER A 88 5.36 34.94 -12.09
CA SER A 88 5.94 34.43 -10.85
C SER A 88 5.93 32.91 -10.82
N VAL A 89 7.07 32.32 -10.42
CA VAL A 89 7.24 30.88 -10.22
C VAL A 89 7.89 30.63 -8.85
N LYS A 90 7.10 30.19 -7.86
CA LYS A 90 7.52 29.86 -6.49
C LYS A 90 8.24 30.98 -5.69
N VAL A 91 8.24 32.23 -6.15
CA VAL A 91 9.03 33.33 -5.53
C VAL A 91 8.33 33.99 -4.34
N LEU A 92 7.00 33.96 -4.30
CA LEU A 92 6.22 34.79 -3.36
C LEU A 92 6.03 34.18 -1.96
N GLY A 93 6.71 33.06 -1.67
CA GLY A 93 6.79 32.51 -0.30
C GLY A 93 7.78 33.26 0.60
N GLU A 94 8.76 33.95 0.02
CA GLU A 94 9.89 34.59 0.74
C GLU A 94 9.64 36.08 1.03
N GLY A 95 8.53 36.43 1.71
CA GLY A 95 8.39 37.73 2.37
C GLY A 95 8.48 39.00 1.50
N VAL A 96 8.23 38.91 0.20
CA VAL A 96 8.21 40.06 -0.71
C VAL A 96 6.79 40.63 -0.80
N ASP A 97 6.62 41.90 -0.40
CA ASP A 97 5.38 42.65 -0.63
C ASP A 97 5.37 43.23 -2.05
N THR A 98 4.30 43.00 -2.80
CA THR A 98 4.11 43.56 -4.15
C THR A 98 3.17 44.75 -4.08
N THR A 99 3.73 45.90 -3.72
CA THR A 99 3.01 47.18 -3.65
C THR A 99 2.29 47.47 -4.97
N ASN A 100 1.09 48.04 -4.89
CA ASN A 100 0.23 48.41 -6.02
C ASN A 100 -0.34 47.27 -6.87
N CYS A 101 -0.05 46.00 -6.57
CA CYS A 101 -0.73 44.87 -7.22
C CYS A 101 -2.26 44.95 -7.02
N ASP A 102 -3.03 44.78 -8.09
CA ASP A 102 -4.50 44.86 -8.07
C ASP A 102 -5.19 43.57 -8.53
N SER A 103 -4.43 42.69 -9.20
CA SER A 103 -4.99 41.49 -9.78
C SER A 103 -3.99 40.33 -9.84
N VAL A 104 -4.52 39.12 -9.78
CA VAL A 104 -3.76 37.88 -9.90
C VAL A 104 -4.38 37.02 -10.98
N TYR A 105 -3.56 36.50 -11.89
CA TYR A 105 -3.93 35.61 -12.97
C TYR A 105 -3.22 34.26 -12.80
N TRP A 106 -3.97 33.16 -12.88
CA TRP A 106 -3.38 31.82 -12.88
C TRP A 106 -3.24 31.30 -14.31
N ALA A 107 -2.02 31.24 -14.84
CA ALA A 107 -1.79 30.64 -16.16
C ALA A 107 -1.83 29.10 -16.11
N ASP A 108 -1.48 28.51 -14.95
CA ASP A 108 -1.54 27.06 -14.70
C ASP A 108 -1.95 26.76 -13.24
N VAL A 109 -2.82 25.77 -13.05
CA VAL A 109 -3.41 25.34 -11.75
C VAL A 109 -2.89 23.97 -11.28
N ARG A 110 -1.70 23.56 -11.76
CA ARG A 110 -1.07 22.26 -11.43
C ARG A 110 -0.30 22.21 -10.09
N GLY A 111 -0.11 23.33 -9.39
CA GLY A 111 0.57 23.38 -8.07
C GLY A 111 -0.36 23.20 -6.85
N SER A 112 0.24 23.19 -5.64
CA SER A 112 -0.48 23.25 -4.35
C SER A 112 -1.19 24.59 -4.22
N MET A 113 -2.51 24.58 -4.37
CA MET A 113 -3.36 25.79 -4.35
C MET A 113 -3.37 26.51 -2.99
N PRO A 114 -3.38 25.82 -1.83
CA PRO A 114 -3.35 26.47 -0.52
C PRO A 114 -2.11 27.34 -0.30
N ASP A 115 -0.93 26.86 -0.73
CA ASP A 115 0.33 27.62 -0.60
C ASP A 115 0.33 28.87 -1.50
N LEU A 116 -0.30 28.78 -2.67
CA LEU A 116 -0.46 29.90 -3.59
C LEU A 116 -1.46 30.94 -3.06
N VAL A 117 -2.59 30.53 -2.48
CA VAL A 117 -3.56 31.46 -1.88
C VAL A 117 -2.95 32.18 -0.66
N GLN A 118 -2.17 31.48 0.16
CA GLN A 118 -1.43 32.10 1.27
C GLN A 118 -0.35 33.08 0.78
N ALA A 119 0.37 32.77 -0.31
CA ALA A 119 1.33 33.69 -0.92
C ALA A 119 0.63 34.92 -1.54
N VAL A 120 -0.54 34.73 -2.15
CA VAL A 120 -1.39 35.79 -2.71
C VAL A 120 -1.93 36.72 -1.63
N GLY A 121 -2.39 36.18 -0.49
CA GLY A 121 -2.80 36.99 0.66
C GLY A 121 -1.66 37.81 1.29
N ARG A 122 -0.39 37.43 1.05
CA ARG A 122 0.79 38.21 1.43
C ARG A 122 1.18 39.25 0.36
N ALA A 123 0.94 38.95 -0.91
CA ALA A 123 1.25 39.81 -2.05
C ALA A 123 0.22 40.94 -2.27
N LEU A 124 -1.03 40.72 -1.86
CA LEU A 124 -2.16 41.65 -2.04
C LEU A 124 -2.53 42.42 -0.75
N ARG A 125 -1.56 42.63 0.16
CA ARG A 125 -1.82 43.31 1.44
C ARG A 125 -2.49 44.67 1.21
N MET A 126 -3.66 44.84 1.83
CA MET A 126 -4.38 46.11 1.88
C MET A 126 -3.97 46.89 3.11
N GLN A 127 -3.77 48.21 3.01
CA GLN A 127 -3.68 49.04 4.20
C GLN A 127 -5.08 49.19 4.84
N PRO A 128 -5.19 49.23 6.18
CA PRO A 128 -6.47 49.45 6.84
C PRO A 128 -7.12 50.76 6.36
N GLY A 129 -8.32 50.69 5.77
CA GLY A 129 -9.07 51.84 5.25
C GLY A 129 -8.92 52.13 3.74
N GLU A 130 -8.11 51.36 3.01
CA GLU A 130 -7.80 51.63 1.58
C GLU A 130 -8.91 51.21 0.60
N GLY A 131 -9.86 50.36 1.02
CA GLY A 131 -11.03 49.98 0.21
C GLY A 131 -10.74 49.25 -1.12
N LYS A 132 -9.50 48.83 -1.36
CA LYS A 132 -9.05 48.23 -2.62
C LYS A 132 -9.60 46.80 -2.81
N VAL A 133 -10.29 46.53 -3.92
CA VAL A 133 -10.76 45.17 -4.26
C VAL A 133 -9.66 44.45 -5.03
N ALA A 134 -9.15 43.34 -4.48
CA ALA A 134 -8.18 42.51 -5.17
C ALA A 134 -8.87 41.48 -6.07
N SER A 135 -8.49 41.46 -7.36
CA SER A 135 -9.19 40.66 -8.37
C SER A 135 -8.46 39.36 -8.70
N LEU A 136 -9.15 38.23 -8.57
CA LEU A 136 -8.64 36.90 -8.85
C LEU A 136 -9.16 36.41 -10.21
N VAL A 137 -8.27 36.10 -11.15
CA VAL A 137 -8.61 35.78 -12.54
C VAL A 137 -8.17 34.36 -12.90
N VAL A 138 -9.15 33.50 -13.21
CA VAL A 138 -8.92 32.11 -13.64
C VAL A 138 -9.32 31.94 -15.10
N PRO A 139 -8.41 31.49 -15.98
CA PRO A 139 -8.77 31.14 -17.34
C PRO A 139 -9.53 29.82 -17.40
N VAL A 140 -10.64 29.83 -18.12
CA VAL A 140 -11.35 28.62 -18.54
C VAL A 140 -11.25 28.53 -20.06
N LEU A 141 -10.41 27.62 -20.54
CA LEU A 141 -10.19 27.38 -21.96
C LEU A 141 -11.01 26.15 -22.38
N LEU A 142 -12.06 26.37 -23.16
CA LEU A 142 -12.95 25.31 -23.63
C LEU A 142 -12.35 24.61 -24.85
N GLY A 143 -12.38 23.28 -24.85
CA GLY A 143 -11.97 22.45 -25.98
C GLY A 143 -13.02 22.38 -27.10
N PRO A 144 -12.69 21.78 -28.25
CA PRO A 144 -13.64 21.58 -29.35
C PRO A 144 -14.88 20.81 -28.88
N GLY A 145 -16.07 21.38 -29.07
CA GLY A 145 -17.35 20.79 -28.64
C GLY A 145 -17.73 21.05 -27.18
N GLU A 146 -16.88 21.69 -26.37
CA GLU A 146 -17.23 22.14 -25.03
C GLU A 146 -17.94 23.50 -25.08
N THR A 147 -19.10 23.58 -24.45
CA THR A 147 -19.86 24.83 -24.33
C THR A 147 -19.79 25.40 -22.93
N ALA A 148 -20.16 26.67 -22.82
CA ALA A 148 -20.32 27.37 -21.56
C ALA A 148 -21.21 26.61 -20.54
N ASP A 149 -22.23 25.91 -21.01
CA ASP A 149 -23.23 25.27 -20.14
C ASP A 149 -22.73 23.94 -19.54
N ASN A 150 -21.60 23.41 -20.02
CA ASN A 150 -21.01 22.16 -19.56
C ASN A 150 -20.17 22.33 -18.26
N MET A 151 -20.48 23.31 -17.42
CA MET A 151 -19.69 23.69 -16.23
C MET A 151 -19.54 22.54 -15.21
N LEU A 152 -20.59 21.72 -15.08
CA LEU A 152 -20.65 20.59 -14.15
C LEU A 152 -19.72 19.44 -14.57
N THR A 153 -19.55 19.22 -15.87
CA THR A 153 -18.92 18.01 -16.42
C THR A 153 -17.57 18.28 -17.09
N SER A 154 -17.33 19.51 -17.55
CA SER A 154 -16.10 19.87 -18.25
C SER A 154 -14.90 19.97 -17.31
N LYS A 155 -13.78 19.38 -17.77
CA LYS A 155 -12.47 19.45 -17.12
C LYS A 155 -11.89 20.87 -17.16
N ALA A 156 -12.30 21.71 -18.11
CA ALA A 156 -11.86 23.10 -18.24
C ALA A 156 -12.16 23.93 -16.98
N TYR A 157 -13.22 23.60 -16.24
CA TYR A 157 -13.61 24.26 -14.99
C TYR A 157 -12.90 23.71 -13.74
N GLY A 158 -11.98 22.75 -13.90
CA GLY A 158 -11.22 22.18 -12.79
C GLY A 158 -10.36 23.21 -12.05
N GLY A 159 -9.78 24.17 -12.76
CA GLY A 159 -9.01 25.26 -12.14
C GLY A 159 -9.87 26.17 -11.27
N LEU A 160 -11.08 26.49 -11.73
CA LEU A 160 -12.04 27.30 -10.97
C LEU A 160 -12.52 26.57 -9.71
N ALA A 161 -12.83 25.27 -9.81
CA ALA A 161 -13.24 24.47 -8.66
C ALA A 161 -12.17 24.44 -7.56
N LYS A 162 -10.90 24.20 -7.95
CA LYS A 162 -9.76 24.22 -7.00
C LYS A 162 -9.56 25.58 -6.35
N LEU A 163 -9.75 26.68 -7.08
CA LEU A 163 -9.63 28.03 -6.51
C LEU A 163 -10.71 28.27 -5.45
N LEU A 164 -11.97 27.94 -5.76
CA LEU A 164 -13.08 28.13 -4.82
C LEU A 164 -12.93 27.24 -3.58
N GLU A 165 -12.39 26.03 -3.71
CA GLU A 165 -12.05 25.14 -2.60
C GLU A 165 -10.96 25.74 -1.70
N ALA A 166 -9.91 26.31 -2.30
CA ALA A 166 -8.85 26.98 -1.55
C ALA A 166 -9.34 28.26 -0.85
N LEU A 167 -10.20 29.05 -1.50
CA LEU A 167 -10.84 30.22 -0.89
C LEU A 167 -11.74 29.83 0.28
N ARG A 168 -12.50 28.74 0.17
CA ARG A 168 -13.34 28.21 1.25
C ARG A 168 -12.54 27.86 2.50
N ALA A 169 -11.33 27.32 2.34
CA ALA A 169 -10.45 27.01 3.48
C ALA A 169 -10.05 28.26 4.29
N HIS A 170 -10.14 29.44 3.70
CA HIS A 170 -9.85 30.73 4.34
C HIS A 170 -11.12 31.47 4.78
N ASP A 171 -12.20 31.41 3.99
CA ASP A 171 -13.51 31.95 4.35
C ASP A 171 -14.65 31.13 3.71
N ALA A 172 -15.24 30.23 4.50
CA ALA A 172 -16.32 29.37 4.04
C ALA A 172 -17.61 30.14 3.72
N ARG A 173 -17.87 31.27 4.40
CA ARG A 173 -19.13 32.02 4.29
C ARG A 173 -19.27 32.68 2.92
N VAL A 174 -18.17 33.20 2.38
CA VAL A 174 -18.14 33.82 1.05
C VAL A 174 -18.47 32.80 -0.05
N VAL A 175 -17.95 31.58 0.07
CA VAL A 175 -18.16 30.52 -0.94
C VAL A 175 -19.54 29.87 -0.81
N GLU A 176 -20.04 29.69 0.42
CA GLU A 176 -21.39 29.20 0.69
C GLU A 176 -22.46 30.18 0.20
N ALA A 177 -22.26 31.50 0.37
CA ALA A 177 -23.16 32.52 -0.15
C ALA A 177 -23.26 32.55 -1.68
N LEU A 178 -22.22 32.12 -2.40
CA LEU A 178 -22.25 31.98 -3.86
C LEU A 178 -23.07 30.77 -4.34
N ALA A 179 -23.38 29.82 -3.43
CA ALA A 179 -24.15 28.62 -3.73
C ALA A 179 -25.66 28.80 -3.57
N GLU A 180 -26.12 29.93 -3.03
CA GLU A 180 -27.54 30.24 -2.87
C GLU A 180 -28.15 30.73 -4.19
N PRO A 181 -29.08 29.99 -4.82
CA PRO A 181 -29.75 30.44 -6.03
C PRO A 181 -30.83 31.46 -5.65
N GLN A 182 -30.64 32.74 -5.97
CA GLN A 182 -31.74 33.69 -5.91
C GLN A 182 -32.69 33.47 -7.10
N ALA A 183 -33.89 32.95 -6.80
CA ALA A 183 -35.00 32.94 -7.74
C ALA A 183 -35.32 34.37 -8.19
N GLN A 184 -35.47 34.58 -9.50
CA GLN A 184 -36.09 35.80 -10.02
C GLN A 184 -37.51 35.88 -9.45
N SER A 185 -37.79 36.89 -8.65
CA SER A 185 -39.14 37.20 -8.18
C SER A 185 -40.00 37.65 -9.37
N ARG A 186 -40.63 36.69 -10.05
CA ARG A 186 -41.70 36.97 -11.01
C ARG A 186 -43.04 37.08 -10.27
N ALA A 187 -43.60 38.28 -10.34
CA ALA A 187 -45.01 38.65 -10.29
C ALA A 187 -45.81 38.25 -9.04
N LYS A 188 -46.09 39.24 -8.17
CA LYS A 188 -47.28 39.20 -7.30
C LYS A 188 -48.35 40.15 -7.86
N GLY A 189 -49.28 39.58 -8.61
CA GLY A 189 -50.55 40.22 -8.92
C GLY A 189 -51.51 40.12 -7.73
N VAL A 190 -52.09 41.27 -7.37
CA VAL A 190 -53.49 41.50 -7.01
C VAL A 190 -54.12 40.76 -5.80
N GLN A 191 -54.27 41.55 -4.73
CA GLN A 191 -55.41 41.79 -3.83
C GLN A 191 -56.01 40.69 -2.92
N SER A 192 -56.07 40.98 -1.62
CA SER A 192 -57.33 41.29 -0.91
C SER A 192 -57.05 41.95 0.45
N ARG A 193 -58.03 42.73 0.94
CA ARG A 193 -57.98 43.75 1.99
C ARG A 193 -58.61 43.25 3.30
N SER A 194 -58.04 43.62 4.45
CA SER A 194 -58.66 44.13 5.70
C SER A 194 -57.52 44.25 6.72
N GLY A 195 -57.17 45.40 7.32
CA GLY A 195 -58.02 46.38 7.99
C GLY A 195 -57.94 46.12 9.50
N GLY A 196 -57.21 46.95 10.26
CA GLY A 196 -57.15 46.86 11.71
C GLY A 196 -55.91 47.51 12.32
N GLN A 197 -56.14 48.49 13.18
CA GLN A 197 -55.22 49.50 13.70
C GLN A 197 -54.75 49.13 15.13
N ASP A 198 -53.52 49.55 15.46
CA ASP A 198 -52.89 49.82 16.78
C ASP A 198 -52.86 48.77 17.92
N GLY A 199 -51.67 48.59 18.50
CA GLY A 199 -51.50 48.35 19.95
C GLY A 199 -50.58 47.21 20.43
N GLU A 200 -49.36 47.58 20.82
CA GLU A 200 -48.53 47.03 21.93
C GLU A 200 -47.85 45.64 21.89
N GLY A 201 -46.60 45.63 22.41
CA GLY A 201 -45.82 44.47 22.87
C GLY A 201 -44.84 43.95 21.82
N GLY A 202 -43.52 43.99 21.98
CA GLY A 202 -42.74 43.62 23.15
C GLY A 202 -41.86 42.41 22.79
N HIS A 203 -40.61 42.68 22.40
CA HIS A 203 -39.45 41.79 22.31
C HIS A 203 -39.56 40.45 21.57
N GLY A 204 -38.94 40.42 20.39
CA GLY A 204 -38.33 39.24 19.78
C GLY A 204 -37.37 39.68 18.69
N GLU A 205 -36.07 39.69 18.99
CA GLU A 205 -35.00 39.88 17.99
C GLU A 205 -35.06 38.73 16.96
N SER A 206 -35.88 38.89 15.93
CA SER A 206 -35.63 38.27 14.63
C SER A 206 -34.83 39.27 13.82
N GLY A 207 -33.51 39.15 13.91
CA GLY A 207 -32.60 39.83 13.01
C GLY A 207 -32.91 39.41 11.58
N ASP A 208 -33.60 40.30 10.88
CA ASP A 208 -33.56 40.46 9.43
C ASP A 208 -32.09 40.48 8.99
N ARG A 209 -31.55 39.29 8.68
CA ARG A 209 -30.31 39.12 7.92
C ARG A 209 -30.67 38.58 6.55
N GLY A 210 -31.50 39.32 5.82
CA GLY A 210 -31.35 39.36 4.36
C GLY A 210 -29.97 39.93 4.04
N LEU A 211 -28.97 39.06 3.80
CA LEU A 211 -27.65 39.50 3.37
C LEU A 211 -27.74 40.17 1.98
N SER A 212 -27.02 41.27 1.85
CA SER A 212 -27.13 42.24 0.76
C SER A 212 -26.46 41.78 -0.55
N ALA A 213 -26.64 42.57 -1.61
CA ALA A 213 -26.04 42.41 -2.94
C ALA A 213 -24.49 42.18 -3.09
N PRO A 214 -23.59 42.37 -2.10
CA PRO A 214 -22.14 42.28 -2.30
C PRO A 214 -21.59 40.90 -2.71
N ALA A 215 -22.21 39.78 -2.32
CA ALA A 215 -21.68 38.44 -2.65
C ALA A 215 -21.68 38.16 -4.17
N ARG A 216 -22.70 38.67 -4.89
CA ARG A 216 -22.78 38.59 -6.36
C ARG A 216 -21.71 39.41 -7.09
N ALA A 217 -21.11 40.40 -6.44
CA ALA A 217 -20.06 41.22 -7.04
C ALA A 217 -18.68 40.53 -7.02
N LEU A 218 -18.52 39.43 -6.25
CA LEU A 218 -17.23 38.77 -6.01
C LEU A 218 -16.83 37.75 -7.10
N LEU A 219 -17.76 37.30 -7.94
CA LEU A 219 -17.49 36.34 -9.01
C LEU A 219 -18.10 36.80 -10.35
N LYS A 220 -17.25 37.19 -11.31
CA LYS A 220 -17.66 37.63 -12.65
C LYS A 220 -17.19 36.63 -13.72
N PHE A 221 -18.07 36.33 -14.67
CA PHE A 221 -17.74 35.54 -15.85
C PHE A 221 -17.71 36.41 -17.10
N SER A 222 -16.76 36.15 -18.00
CA SER A 222 -16.62 36.86 -19.28
C SER A 222 -17.79 36.62 -20.26
N THR A 223 -18.61 35.61 -19.97
CA THR A 223 -19.83 35.22 -20.68
C THR A 223 -20.92 35.00 -19.63
N PRO A 224 -22.15 35.52 -19.80
CA PRO A 224 -23.24 35.35 -18.84
C PRO A 224 -23.46 33.87 -18.52
N ARG A 225 -23.72 33.56 -17.23
CA ARG A 225 -23.97 32.20 -16.75
C ARG A 225 -25.30 32.10 -16.07
N ASP A 226 -25.96 30.97 -16.25
CA ASP A 226 -27.15 30.64 -15.49
C ASP A 226 -26.79 30.54 -13.99
N PRO A 227 -27.41 31.37 -13.13
CA PRO A 227 -27.21 31.31 -11.69
C PRO A 227 -27.50 29.93 -11.08
N ALA A 228 -28.45 29.17 -11.65
CA ALA A 228 -28.74 27.82 -11.17
C ALA A 228 -27.62 26.83 -11.53
N ALA A 229 -27.06 26.90 -12.74
CA ALA A 229 -25.90 26.11 -13.13
C ALA A 229 -24.65 26.45 -12.30
N LEU A 230 -24.44 27.73 -11.96
CA LEU A 230 -23.36 28.17 -11.08
C LEU A 230 -23.53 27.66 -9.64
N ALA A 231 -24.73 27.80 -9.07
CA ALA A 231 -25.05 27.27 -7.74
C ALA A 231 -24.90 25.74 -7.71
N ALA A 232 -25.31 25.03 -8.76
CA ALA A 232 -25.09 23.60 -8.90
C ALA A 232 -23.60 23.26 -9.01
N PHE A 233 -22.80 24.03 -9.75
CA PHE A 233 -21.36 23.83 -9.83
C PHE A 233 -20.67 24.00 -8.48
N ILE A 234 -20.99 25.07 -7.73
CA ILE A 234 -20.44 25.33 -6.41
C ILE A 234 -20.88 24.24 -5.43
N ASN A 235 -22.16 23.86 -5.41
CA ASN A 235 -22.66 22.78 -4.56
C ASN A 235 -22.00 21.43 -4.87
N LEU A 236 -21.91 21.05 -6.15
CA LEU A 236 -21.53 19.70 -6.56
C LEU A 236 -20.02 19.50 -6.68
N ARG A 237 -19.25 20.54 -7.02
CA ARG A 237 -17.79 20.43 -7.22
C ARG A 237 -16.95 21.11 -6.15
N VAL A 238 -17.52 22.01 -5.33
CA VAL A 238 -16.78 22.81 -4.34
C VAL A 238 -17.27 22.54 -2.91
N LEU A 239 -18.59 22.45 -2.69
CA LEU A 239 -19.15 22.23 -1.36
C LEU A 239 -19.23 20.73 -1.00
N ASN A 240 -19.63 19.85 -1.93
CA ASN A 240 -19.84 18.41 -1.69
C ASN A 240 -19.10 17.43 -2.64
N PRO A 241 -17.77 17.53 -2.87
CA PRO A 241 -17.03 16.64 -3.76
C PRO A 241 -16.97 15.16 -3.28
N GLU A 242 -16.94 14.91 -1.97
CA GLU A 242 -16.92 13.55 -1.42
C GLU A 242 -18.25 12.80 -1.57
N HIS A 243 -19.38 13.51 -1.47
CA HIS A 243 -20.69 12.87 -1.52
C HIS A 243 -21.02 12.31 -2.91
N GLN A 244 -20.59 12.97 -4.00
CA GLN A 244 -20.78 12.41 -5.35
C GLN A 244 -19.83 11.25 -5.63
N HIS A 245 -18.57 11.32 -5.18
CA HIS A 245 -17.64 10.20 -5.35
C HIS A 245 -18.10 8.96 -4.57
N TRP A 246 -18.57 9.17 -3.33
CA TRP A 246 -19.19 8.12 -2.51
C TRP A 246 -20.46 7.55 -3.17
N ARG A 247 -21.38 8.41 -3.63
CA ARG A 247 -22.62 7.97 -4.31
C ARG A 247 -22.34 7.17 -5.58
N ARG A 248 -21.41 7.61 -6.43
CA ARG A 248 -21.00 6.87 -7.64
C ARG A 248 -20.34 5.53 -7.28
N GLY A 249 -19.56 5.51 -6.21
CA GLY A 249 -18.98 4.28 -5.68
C GLY A 249 -20.03 3.29 -5.18
N ILE A 250 -21.01 3.75 -4.40
CA ILE A 250 -22.14 2.94 -3.92
C ILE A 250 -23.01 2.44 -5.07
N GLU A 251 -23.30 3.28 -6.07
CA GLU A 251 -24.08 2.90 -7.24
C GLU A 251 -23.34 1.83 -8.06
N ALA A 252 -22.04 2.02 -8.31
CA ALA A 252 -21.21 1.06 -9.01
C ALA A 252 -21.04 -0.26 -8.22
N ALA A 253 -20.86 -0.18 -6.91
CA ALA A 253 -20.80 -1.33 -6.02
C ALA A 253 -22.12 -2.12 -6.00
N THR A 254 -23.26 -1.43 -5.98
CA THR A 254 -24.59 -2.05 -6.02
C THR A 254 -24.80 -2.81 -7.33
N LEU A 255 -24.44 -2.21 -8.46
CA LEU A 255 -24.54 -2.85 -9.78
C LEU A 255 -23.59 -4.04 -9.91
N TYR A 256 -22.36 -3.90 -9.42
CA TYR A 256 -21.39 -5.00 -9.36
C TYR A 256 -21.93 -6.17 -8.52
N HIS A 257 -22.44 -5.89 -7.32
CA HIS A 257 -22.99 -6.89 -6.42
C HIS A 257 -24.18 -7.63 -7.05
N ARG A 258 -25.08 -6.93 -7.75
CA ARG A 258 -26.19 -7.58 -8.48
C ARG A 258 -25.71 -8.55 -9.58
N ARG A 259 -24.57 -8.27 -10.21
CA ARG A 259 -24.02 -9.08 -11.31
C ARG A 259 -23.15 -10.24 -10.83
N HIS A 260 -22.37 -10.02 -9.78
CA HIS A 260 -21.35 -10.97 -9.30
C HIS A 260 -21.73 -11.69 -8.00
N GLY A 261 -22.76 -11.23 -7.29
CA GLY A 261 -23.21 -11.80 -6.02
C GLY A 261 -22.38 -11.40 -4.80
N ASP A 262 -21.28 -10.66 -4.99
CA ASP A 262 -20.37 -10.20 -3.93
C ASP A 262 -19.75 -8.83 -4.25
N LEU A 263 -18.96 -8.30 -3.31
CA LEU A 263 -18.11 -7.11 -3.51
C LEU A 263 -16.61 -7.46 -3.55
N ARG A 264 -16.25 -8.62 -4.11
CA ARG A 264 -14.85 -9.05 -4.34
C ARG A 264 -14.29 -8.43 -5.62
N VAL A 265 -14.37 -7.10 -5.71
CA VAL A 265 -13.94 -6.35 -6.88
C VAL A 265 -12.40 -6.42 -7.02
N PRO A 266 -11.86 -6.90 -8.17
CA PRO A 266 -10.42 -6.86 -8.43
C PRO A 266 -9.89 -5.41 -8.39
N PHE A 267 -8.69 -5.19 -7.84
CA PHE A 267 -8.14 -3.83 -7.68
C PHE A 267 -8.08 -3.02 -8.99
N THR A 268 -7.80 -3.69 -10.11
CA THR A 268 -7.71 -3.08 -11.45
C THR A 268 -9.06 -2.91 -12.13
N TYR A 269 -10.15 -3.40 -11.55
CA TYR A 269 -11.47 -3.37 -12.18
C TYR A 269 -11.97 -1.95 -12.35
N ARG A 270 -12.40 -1.66 -13.58
CA ARG A 270 -13.07 -0.43 -13.98
C ARG A 270 -14.40 -0.78 -14.58
N VAL A 271 -15.41 0.05 -14.33
CA VAL A 271 -16.71 -0.09 -14.99
C VAL A 271 -16.52 0.01 -16.50
N PRO A 272 -17.02 -0.95 -17.30
CA PRO A 272 -16.87 -0.97 -18.76
C PRO A 272 -17.37 0.33 -19.42
N VAL A 273 -16.79 0.65 -20.59
CA VAL A 273 -17.18 1.79 -21.43
C VAL A 273 -17.79 1.22 -22.71
N GLY A 274 -18.96 1.71 -23.12
CA GLY A 274 -19.78 1.15 -24.21
C GLY A 274 -19.01 0.72 -25.46
N GLY A 275 -19.26 -0.52 -25.90
CA GLY A 275 -18.66 -1.17 -27.07
C GLY A 275 -18.44 -2.68 -26.90
N GLU A 276 -18.39 -3.16 -25.65
CA GLU A 276 -18.22 -4.57 -25.30
C GLU A 276 -19.55 -5.15 -24.80
N ASP A 277 -19.81 -6.45 -25.03
CA ASP A 277 -20.99 -7.17 -24.51
C ASP A 277 -21.14 -7.06 -22.97
N GLU A 278 -20.07 -6.67 -22.26
CA GLU A 278 -20.06 -6.42 -20.82
C GLU A 278 -20.61 -5.04 -20.39
N ALA A 279 -20.75 -4.08 -21.32
CA ALA A 279 -21.23 -2.73 -21.02
C ALA A 279 -22.76 -2.62 -20.91
N GLU A 280 -23.50 -3.64 -21.34
CA GLU A 280 -24.95 -3.66 -21.26
C GLU A 280 -25.42 -3.63 -19.78
N GLY A 281 -26.18 -2.59 -19.42
CA GLY A 281 -26.70 -2.37 -18.07
C GLY A 281 -25.90 -1.40 -17.18
N TRP A 282 -24.74 -0.90 -17.61
CA TRP A 282 -23.99 0.13 -16.87
C TRP A 282 -24.41 1.56 -17.29
N PRO A 283 -24.75 2.46 -16.34
CA PRO A 283 -25.02 3.86 -16.65
C PRO A 283 -23.79 4.55 -17.26
N ALA A 284 -23.99 5.40 -18.29
CA ALA A 284 -22.92 6.20 -18.90
C ALA A 284 -22.17 7.08 -17.87
N ALA A 285 -22.85 7.48 -16.79
CA ALA A 285 -22.26 8.23 -15.69
C ALA A 285 -21.20 7.45 -14.88
N LEU A 286 -21.19 6.11 -14.97
CA LEU A 286 -20.23 5.23 -14.30
C LEU A 286 -19.13 4.73 -15.23
N ALA A 287 -19.17 5.04 -16.52
CA ALA A 287 -18.16 4.60 -17.48
C ALA A 287 -16.72 4.89 -17.01
N ALA A 288 -15.85 3.87 -17.07
CA ALA A 288 -14.47 3.88 -16.61
C ALA A 288 -14.25 4.17 -15.11
N PHE A 289 -15.31 4.17 -14.29
CA PHE A 289 -15.20 4.41 -12.85
C PHE A 289 -14.31 3.33 -12.20
N PRO A 290 -13.27 3.70 -11.43
CA PRO A 290 -12.31 2.76 -10.86
C PRO A 290 -12.87 2.10 -9.59
N LEU A 291 -13.88 1.25 -9.76
CA LEU A 291 -14.56 0.59 -8.63
C LEU A 291 -13.60 -0.25 -7.79
N GLY A 292 -12.64 -0.96 -8.40
CA GLY A 292 -11.65 -1.76 -7.67
C GLY A 292 -10.78 -0.93 -6.74
N GLN A 293 -10.36 0.24 -7.21
CA GLN A 293 -9.55 1.19 -6.44
C GLN A 293 -10.37 1.86 -5.34
N TRP A 294 -11.62 2.22 -5.64
CA TRP A 294 -12.57 2.80 -4.69
C TRP A 294 -12.89 1.85 -3.52
N VAL A 295 -13.14 0.57 -3.79
CA VAL A 295 -13.34 -0.46 -2.75
C VAL A 295 -12.08 -0.60 -1.89
N ALA A 296 -10.88 -0.57 -2.49
CA ALA A 296 -9.62 -0.62 -1.75
C ALA A 296 -9.36 0.63 -0.89
N ASP A 297 -9.76 1.81 -1.35
CA ASP A 297 -9.73 3.06 -0.56
C ASP A 297 -10.70 2.98 0.62
N ALA A 298 -11.93 2.49 0.40
CA ALA A 298 -12.93 2.29 1.45
C ALA A 298 -12.40 1.35 2.56
N ARG A 299 -11.77 0.23 2.20
CA ARG A 299 -11.12 -0.69 3.16
C ARG A 299 -10.02 0.01 3.98
N ARG A 300 -9.19 0.84 3.34
CA ARG A 300 -8.13 1.60 4.01
C ARG A 300 -8.66 2.69 4.96
N VAL A 301 -9.79 3.29 4.65
CA VAL A 301 -10.44 4.28 5.53
C VAL A 301 -11.08 3.59 6.73
N TYR A 302 -11.74 2.45 6.50
CA TYR A 302 -12.30 1.61 7.58
C TYR A 302 -11.21 1.11 8.54
N ALA A 303 -10.12 0.53 8.03
CA ALA A 303 -9.02 0.03 8.84
C ALA A 303 -8.31 1.11 9.68
N ARG A 304 -8.41 2.39 9.29
CA ARG A 304 -7.88 3.54 10.05
C ARG A 304 -8.87 4.07 11.11
N GLY A 305 -10.09 3.53 11.19
CA GLY A 305 -11.12 3.98 12.11
C GLY A 305 -11.70 5.36 11.78
N THR A 306 -11.46 5.89 10.57
CA THR A 306 -11.90 7.24 10.17
C THR A 306 -13.16 7.24 9.30
N MET A 307 -13.80 6.08 9.09
CA MET A 307 -15.06 5.98 8.36
C MET A 307 -16.25 6.25 9.28
N GLY A 308 -17.16 7.14 8.86
CA GLY A 308 -18.42 7.37 9.60
C GLY A 308 -19.33 6.15 9.59
N SER A 309 -20.07 5.92 10.69
CA SER A 309 -20.96 4.77 10.90
C SER A 309 -21.96 4.55 9.77
N ASP A 310 -22.54 5.62 9.22
CA ASP A 310 -23.53 5.53 8.13
C ASP A 310 -22.92 4.98 6.83
N ARG A 311 -21.65 5.27 6.58
CA ARG A 311 -20.90 4.78 5.42
C ARG A 311 -20.52 3.31 5.58
N VAL A 312 -20.20 2.89 6.81
CA VAL A 312 -19.98 1.48 7.14
C VAL A 312 -21.25 0.68 6.90
N ALA A 313 -22.38 1.12 7.47
CA ALA A 313 -23.67 0.44 7.33
C ALA A 313 -24.12 0.31 5.86
N GLN A 314 -23.92 1.34 5.02
CA GLN A 314 -24.24 1.28 3.59
C GLN A 314 -23.44 0.22 2.83
N LEU A 315 -22.15 0.07 3.16
CA LEU A 315 -21.28 -0.92 2.52
C LEU A 315 -21.55 -2.32 3.06
N GLU A 316 -21.83 -2.48 4.35
CA GLU A 316 -22.25 -3.77 4.94
C GLU A 316 -23.53 -4.31 4.32
N GLN A 317 -24.52 -3.44 4.05
CA GLN A 317 -25.74 -3.81 3.34
C GLN A 317 -25.48 -4.38 1.93
N LEU A 318 -24.36 -4.01 1.30
CA LEU A 318 -23.95 -4.52 -0.01
C LEU A 318 -23.01 -5.73 0.10
N GLY A 319 -22.81 -6.29 1.30
CA GLY A 319 -21.91 -7.42 1.52
C GLY A 319 -20.43 -7.04 1.43
N MET A 320 -20.06 -5.82 1.84
CA MET A 320 -18.68 -5.35 1.81
C MET A 320 -17.76 -6.22 2.67
N VAL A 321 -16.77 -6.80 2.00
CA VAL A 321 -15.66 -7.49 2.67
C VAL A 321 -14.62 -6.45 3.08
N TRP A 322 -14.56 -6.07 4.35
CA TRP A 322 -13.63 -5.05 4.86
C TRP A 322 -12.17 -5.49 4.83
N SER A 323 -11.95 -6.79 4.99
CA SER A 323 -10.63 -7.40 4.95
C SER A 323 -10.73 -8.66 4.09
N HIS A 324 -10.09 -8.64 2.91
CA HIS A 324 -9.93 -9.86 2.11
C HIS A 324 -9.17 -10.93 2.90
N TYR A 325 -8.34 -10.52 3.85
CA TYR A 325 -7.69 -11.43 4.79
C TYR A 325 -8.66 -12.04 5.79
N ASP A 326 -9.71 -11.33 6.22
CA ASP A 326 -10.72 -11.88 7.14
C ASP A 326 -11.61 -12.87 6.40
N VAL A 327 -12.02 -12.57 5.16
CA VAL A 327 -12.76 -13.55 4.35
C VAL A 327 -11.90 -14.75 3.94
N ALA A 328 -10.63 -14.53 3.54
CA ALA A 328 -9.73 -15.64 3.27
C ALA A 328 -9.43 -16.45 4.54
N TRP A 329 -9.44 -15.79 5.71
CA TRP A 329 -9.32 -16.42 7.01
C TRP A 329 -10.58 -17.23 7.35
N ASP A 330 -11.78 -16.68 7.18
CA ASP A 330 -13.05 -17.35 7.43
C ASP A 330 -13.24 -18.55 6.51
N GLU A 331 -12.91 -18.42 5.22
CA GLU A 331 -12.89 -19.54 4.27
C GLU A 331 -11.86 -20.61 4.70
N GLY A 332 -10.68 -20.18 5.16
CA GLY A 332 -9.65 -21.07 5.69
C GLY A 332 -10.07 -21.77 6.98
N LEU A 333 -10.75 -21.06 7.87
CA LEU A 333 -11.26 -21.55 9.14
C LEU A 333 -12.43 -22.53 8.91
N ALA A 334 -13.32 -22.24 7.97
CA ALA A 334 -14.37 -23.16 7.55
C ALA A 334 -13.80 -24.43 6.93
N ALA A 335 -12.76 -24.30 6.08
CA ALA A 335 -12.04 -25.44 5.53
C ALA A 335 -11.31 -26.24 6.62
N ALA A 336 -10.72 -25.56 7.62
CA ALA A 336 -10.08 -26.20 8.77
C ALA A 336 -11.08 -26.96 9.65
N ARG A 337 -12.25 -26.38 9.94
CA ARG A 337 -13.35 -27.06 10.66
C ARG A 337 -13.82 -28.30 9.90
N GLY A 338 -14.03 -28.16 8.59
CA GLY A 338 -14.42 -29.29 7.74
C GLY A 338 -13.36 -30.40 7.71
N TRP A 339 -12.10 -30.02 7.54
CA TRP A 339 -10.98 -30.96 7.61
C TRP A 339 -10.91 -31.68 8.96
N ALA A 340 -11.01 -30.94 10.07
CA ALA A 340 -10.98 -31.50 11.42
C ALA A 340 -12.18 -32.42 11.69
N ALA A 341 -13.37 -32.10 11.16
CA ALA A 341 -14.53 -32.97 11.29
C ALA A 341 -14.35 -34.32 10.56
N GLU A 342 -13.65 -34.33 9.42
CA GLU A 342 -13.38 -35.57 8.66
C GLU A 342 -12.17 -36.35 9.18
N ASN A 343 -11.13 -35.66 9.66
CA ASN A 343 -9.83 -36.27 9.99
C ASN A 343 -9.52 -36.33 11.49
N GLY A 344 -10.25 -35.58 12.33
CA GLY A 344 -10.07 -35.53 13.78
C GLY A 344 -8.97 -34.59 14.28
N HIS A 345 -8.24 -33.90 13.39
CA HIS A 345 -7.11 -33.03 13.73
C HIS A 345 -6.86 -31.94 12.68
N LEU A 346 -6.11 -30.90 13.04
CA LEU A 346 -5.63 -29.86 12.11
C LEU A 346 -4.20 -30.11 11.60
N ALA A 347 -3.55 -31.23 11.95
CA ALA A 347 -2.22 -31.60 11.42
C ALA A 347 -2.22 -32.03 9.92
N ALA A 348 -2.86 -31.26 9.05
CA ALA A 348 -2.94 -31.54 7.60
C ALA A 348 -1.57 -31.37 6.89
N PRO A 349 -1.21 -32.24 5.92
CA PRO A 349 -0.06 -32.03 5.05
C PRO A 349 -0.21 -30.75 4.20
N THR A 350 0.91 -30.18 3.73
CA THR A 350 0.91 -28.88 3.02
C THR A 350 0.03 -28.89 1.75
N GLU A 351 -0.02 -30.02 1.03
CA GLU A 351 -0.82 -30.16 -0.19
C GLU A 351 -2.28 -30.57 0.08
N ALA A 352 -2.69 -30.69 1.34
CA ALA A 352 -4.06 -31.03 1.69
C ALA A 352 -5.03 -29.98 1.16
N THR A 353 -6.12 -30.47 0.56
CA THR A 353 -7.24 -29.64 0.12
C THR A 353 -8.54 -30.14 0.74
N TYR A 354 -9.44 -29.22 1.04
CA TYR A 354 -10.79 -29.50 1.51
C TYR A 354 -11.78 -28.74 0.64
N ARG A 355 -12.63 -29.47 -0.10
CA ARG A 355 -13.60 -28.90 -1.07
C ARG A 355 -12.98 -27.86 -2.02
N GLY A 356 -11.77 -28.15 -2.51
CA GLY A 356 -11.01 -27.26 -3.41
C GLY A 356 -10.21 -26.15 -2.72
N TYR A 357 -10.41 -25.91 -1.42
CA TYR A 357 -9.62 -24.95 -0.65
C TYR A 357 -8.31 -25.60 -0.16
N ARG A 358 -7.17 -24.91 -0.29
CA ARG A 358 -5.84 -25.41 0.12
C ARG A 358 -5.62 -25.31 1.63
N VAL A 359 -6.38 -26.10 2.39
CA VAL A 359 -6.38 -26.09 3.87
C VAL A 359 -4.99 -26.36 4.47
N GLY A 360 -4.18 -27.22 3.83
CA GLY A 360 -2.82 -27.49 4.26
C GLY A 360 -1.90 -26.25 4.22
N LEU A 361 -2.00 -25.48 3.13
CA LEU A 361 -1.25 -24.23 2.97
C LEU A 361 -1.73 -23.16 3.95
N PHE A 362 -3.04 -23.05 4.16
CA PHE A 362 -3.63 -22.15 5.15
C PHE A 362 -3.09 -22.43 6.55
N LEU A 363 -3.17 -23.68 7.02
CA LEU A 363 -2.67 -24.08 8.34
C LEU A 363 -1.16 -23.88 8.48
N LYS A 364 -0.39 -24.16 7.42
CA LYS A 364 1.06 -23.88 7.40
C LYS A 364 1.35 -22.38 7.63
N ASN A 365 0.62 -21.50 6.93
CA ASN A 365 0.79 -20.06 7.06
C ASN A 365 0.33 -19.55 8.44
N ALA A 366 -0.80 -20.07 8.95
CA ALA A 366 -1.29 -19.75 10.29
C ALA A 366 -0.27 -20.14 11.38
N ARG A 367 0.36 -21.32 11.28
CA ARG A 367 1.41 -21.75 12.23
C ARG A 367 2.63 -20.83 12.18
N ALA A 368 3.05 -20.44 10.99
CA ALA A 368 4.17 -19.51 10.84
C ALA A 368 3.86 -18.14 11.46
N ALA A 369 2.63 -17.64 11.29
CA ALA A 369 2.15 -16.41 11.89
C ALA A 369 2.05 -16.51 13.43
N ALA A 370 1.57 -17.63 13.96
CA ALA A 370 1.49 -17.87 15.41
C ALA A 370 2.89 -17.95 16.06
N ARG A 371 3.83 -18.67 15.43
CA ARG A 371 5.22 -18.74 15.91
C ARG A 371 5.90 -17.37 15.90
N ARG A 372 5.58 -16.52 14.91
CA ARG A 372 6.07 -15.13 14.88
C ARG A 372 5.51 -14.32 16.06
N ALA A 373 4.22 -14.45 16.35
CA ALA A 373 3.59 -13.76 17.49
C ALA A 373 4.29 -14.09 18.81
N VAL A 374 4.61 -15.37 19.06
CA VAL A 374 5.36 -15.81 20.25
C VAL A 374 6.76 -15.19 20.30
N VAL A 375 7.47 -15.11 19.17
CA VAL A 375 8.81 -14.48 19.12
C VAL A 375 8.73 -12.97 19.37
N ASP A 376 7.71 -12.31 18.84
CA ASP A 376 7.50 -10.87 19.04
C ASP A 376 7.15 -10.58 20.51
N GLU A 377 6.31 -11.40 21.13
CA GLU A 377 5.97 -11.33 22.57
C GLU A 377 7.22 -11.53 23.45
N GLN A 378 8.04 -12.55 23.14
CA GLN A 378 9.29 -12.80 23.86
C GLN A 378 10.25 -11.60 23.76
N ARG A 379 10.40 -11.01 22.56
CA ARG A 379 11.23 -9.82 22.35
C ARG A 379 10.70 -8.62 23.14
N HIS A 380 9.39 -8.43 23.16
CA HIS A 380 8.75 -7.39 23.96
C HIS A 380 9.02 -7.57 25.46
N ALA A 381 8.92 -8.81 25.97
CA ALA A 381 9.23 -9.12 27.36
C ALA A 381 10.72 -8.87 27.71
N GLU A 382 11.62 -9.08 26.75
CA GLU A 382 13.06 -8.81 26.88
C GLU A 382 13.44 -7.32 26.65
N GLY A 383 12.48 -6.45 26.35
CA GLY A 383 12.72 -5.03 26.08
C GLY A 383 13.42 -4.76 24.73
N LEU A 384 13.42 -5.73 23.82
CA LEU A 384 14.03 -5.62 22.49
C LEU A 384 13.03 -5.05 21.47
N PRO A 385 13.48 -4.26 20.47
CA PRO A 385 12.60 -3.72 19.45
C PRO A 385 12.07 -4.81 18.50
N VAL A 386 10.75 -4.80 18.27
CA VAL A 386 10.09 -5.55 17.20
C VAL A 386 10.08 -4.70 15.93
N GLN A 387 10.68 -5.20 14.85
CA GLN A 387 10.82 -4.42 13.60
C GLN A 387 9.47 -4.25 12.87
N SER A 388 8.58 -5.24 12.96
CA SER A 388 7.21 -5.15 12.44
C SER A 388 6.35 -6.28 13.01
N SER A 389 5.17 -5.95 13.53
CA SER A 389 4.12 -6.92 13.89
C SER A 389 3.30 -7.40 12.69
N ALA A 390 3.63 -6.92 11.47
CA ALA A 390 2.91 -7.29 10.27
C ALA A 390 3.07 -8.80 9.98
N GLY A 391 1.94 -9.51 9.97
CA GLY A 391 1.89 -10.95 9.72
C GLY A 391 2.07 -11.83 10.96
N ALA A 392 2.14 -11.26 12.16
CA ALA A 392 1.88 -12.01 13.40
C ALA A 392 0.38 -12.40 13.46
N LEU A 393 0.08 -13.57 14.01
CA LEU A 393 -1.30 -14.00 14.21
C LEU A 393 -1.91 -13.24 15.39
N SER A 394 -3.14 -12.75 15.27
CA SER A 394 -3.87 -12.16 16.39
C SER A 394 -4.31 -13.23 17.38
N ASP A 395 -4.50 -12.83 18.65
CA ASP A 395 -4.97 -13.73 19.71
C ASP A 395 -6.32 -14.36 19.38
N GLU A 396 -7.28 -13.56 18.88
CA GLU A 396 -8.59 -14.05 18.45
C GLU A 396 -8.49 -15.15 17.38
N ARG A 397 -7.61 -14.97 16.39
CA ARG A 397 -7.41 -15.96 15.31
C ARG A 397 -6.70 -17.21 15.82
N ARG A 398 -5.83 -17.07 16.80
CA ARG A 398 -5.20 -18.19 17.49
C ARG A 398 -6.25 -19.00 18.24
N GLU A 399 -7.08 -18.35 19.04
CA GLU A 399 -8.18 -18.96 19.80
C GLU A 399 -9.14 -19.72 18.88
N GLN A 400 -9.54 -19.13 17.75
CA GLN A 400 -10.40 -19.79 16.76
C GLN A 400 -9.85 -21.13 16.22
N LEU A 401 -8.53 -21.27 16.08
CA LEU A 401 -7.90 -22.54 15.66
C LEU A 401 -7.70 -23.50 16.85
N GLU A 402 -7.43 -22.98 18.04
CA GLU A 402 -7.31 -23.77 19.27
C GLU A 402 -8.65 -24.40 19.68
N ASP A 403 -9.76 -23.71 19.46
CA ASP A 403 -11.11 -24.23 19.63
C ASP A 403 -11.40 -25.45 18.74
N ILE A 404 -10.72 -25.57 17.59
CA ILE A 404 -10.89 -26.69 16.66
C ILE A 404 -9.95 -27.83 17.05
N ASP A 405 -8.67 -27.52 17.30
CA ASP A 405 -7.65 -28.47 17.70
C ASP A 405 -6.58 -27.75 18.53
N PRO A 406 -6.53 -27.95 19.86
CA PRO A 406 -5.52 -27.32 20.72
C PRO A 406 -4.08 -27.67 20.30
N ALA A 407 -3.87 -28.78 19.60
CA ALA A 407 -2.56 -29.22 19.12
C ALA A 407 -2.27 -28.78 17.67
N TRP A 408 -3.02 -27.80 17.12
CA TRP A 408 -2.87 -27.36 15.73
C TRP A 408 -1.49 -26.76 15.42
N CYS A 409 -0.82 -26.12 16.40
CA CYS A 409 0.49 -25.49 16.25
C CYS A 409 1.51 -26.04 17.26
N PRO A 410 2.00 -27.27 17.08
CA PRO A 410 2.94 -27.89 18.01
C PRO A 410 4.34 -27.25 17.93
N ALA A 411 5.11 -27.44 19.01
CA ALA A 411 6.52 -27.05 19.10
C ALA A 411 7.48 -27.94 18.27
N TRP A 412 7.00 -29.11 17.83
CA TRP A 412 7.73 -30.10 17.03
C TRP A 412 7.22 -30.15 15.57
N PRO A 413 7.84 -30.95 14.68
CA PRO A 413 7.40 -31.08 13.29
C PRO A 413 5.94 -31.55 13.18
N ILE A 414 5.21 -30.99 12.20
CA ILE A 414 3.77 -31.29 12.05
C ILE A 414 3.52 -32.73 11.59
N ASP A 415 4.48 -33.33 10.88
CA ASP A 415 4.39 -34.72 10.42
C ASP A 415 4.45 -35.67 11.62
N TRP A 416 5.26 -35.34 12.63
CA TRP A 416 5.28 -36.07 13.90
C TRP A 416 3.92 -35.98 14.61
N GLN A 417 3.34 -34.77 14.70
CA GLN A 417 2.03 -34.56 15.34
C GLN A 417 0.92 -35.33 14.64
N ARG A 418 0.97 -35.38 13.31
CA ARG A 418 0.02 -36.12 12.49
C ARG A 418 0.14 -37.62 12.72
N CYS A 419 1.34 -38.20 12.64
CA CYS A 419 1.52 -39.63 12.90
C CYS A 419 1.13 -40.01 14.34
N PHE A 420 1.48 -39.18 15.33
CA PHE A 420 1.04 -39.35 16.72
C PHE A 420 -0.49 -39.43 16.82
N HIS A 421 -1.20 -38.49 16.21
CA HIS A 421 -2.66 -38.50 16.21
C HIS A 421 -3.22 -39.75 15.50
N LEU A 422 -2.66 -40.13 14.35
CA LEU A 422 -3.13 -41.29 13.59
C LEU A 422 -2.91 -42.61 14.33
N VAL A 423 -1.79 -42.77 15.03
CA VAL A 423 -1.56 -43.93 15.91
C VAL A 423 -2.55 -43.91 17.06
N ARG A 424 -2.72 -42.78 17.75
CA ARG A 424 -3.70 -42.68 18.85
C ARG A 424 -5.11 -43.06 18.39
N THR A 425 -5.58 -42.49 17.28
CA THR A 425 -6.90 -42.80 16.71
C THR A 425 -7.01 -44.26 16.26
N HIS A 426 -5.91 -44.89 15.84
CA HIS A 426 -5.88 -46.32 15.55
C HIS A 426 -6.06 -47.17 16.82
N LEU A 427 -5.36 -46.81 17.90
CA LEU A 427 -5.46 -47.47 19.20
C LEU A 427 -6.84 -47.28 19.84
N ASP A 428 -7.41 -46.07 19.77
CA ASP A 428 -8.76 -45.75 20.25
C ASP A 428 -9.85 -46.55 19.51
N ALA A 429 -9.54 -47.03 18.30
CA ALA A 429 -10.41 -47.91 17.51
C ALA A 429 -10.09 -49.41 17.71
N ASP A 430 -9.54 -49.77 18.88
CA ASP A 430 -9.12 -51.12 19.29
C ASP A 430 -8.04 -51.75 18.37
N GLY A 431 -7.26 -50.91 17.69
CA GLY A 431 -6.09 -51.35 16.92
C GLY A 431 -4.91 -51.72 17.82
N ALA A 432 -4.10 -52.69 17.38
CA ALA A 432 -2.81 -52.96 18.01
C ALA A 432 -1.78 -51.89 17.62
N LEU A 433 -0.79 -51.62 18.47
CA LEU A 433 0.30 -50.70 18.13
C LEU A 433 1.09 -51.26 16.93
N PRO A 434 1.16 -50.55 15.78
CA PRO A 434 1.89 -51.02 14.63
C PRO A 434 3.39 -50.89 14.90
N VAL A 435 4.11 -52.02 14.87
CA VAL A 435 5.55 -52.07 15.17
C VAL A 435 6.39 -52.36 13.93
N ALA A 436 5.76 -52.82 12.85
CA ALA A 436 6.42 -53.14 11.60
C ALA A 436 6.04 -52.15 10.48
N PRO A 437 6.99 -51.71 9.64
CA PRO A 437 6.68 -50.91 8.45
C PRO A 437 5.65 -51.59 7.55
N GLY A 438 4.67 -50.83 7.07
CA GLY A 438 3.61 -51.28 6.17
C GLY A 438 2.43 -51.98 6.84
N GLU A 439 2.47 -52.19 8.16
CA GLU A 439 1.41 -52.87 8.91
C GLU A 439 0.11 -52.06 8.92
N VAL A 440 0.21 -50.75 9.16
CA VAL A 440 -0.91 -49.82 9.16
C VAL A 440 -0.54 -48.55 8.41
N VAL A 441 -1.27 -48.29 7.33
CA VAL A 441 -1.16 -47.04 6.55
C VAL A 441 -2.46 -46.25 6.68
N ARG A 442 -2.38 -45.02 7.19
CA ARG A 442 -3.52 -44.12 7.37
C ARG A 442 -3.20 -42.75 6.81
N GLN A 443 -4.09 -42.19 5.99
CA GLN A 443 -3.90 -40.90 5.32
C GLN A 443 -2.55 -40.78 4.56
N GLY A 444 -2.04 -41.89 4.02
CA GLY A 444 -0.75 -41.94 3.31
C GLY A 444 0.50 -42.02 4.20
N GLU A 445 0.33 -42.05 5.53
CA GLU A 445 1.42 -42.22 6.49
C GLU A 445 1.54 -43.69 6.92
N ASP A 446 2.76 -44.22 6.91
CA ASP A 446 3.09 -45.54 7.43
C ASP A 446 3.35 -45.44 8.94
N LEU A 447 2.37 -45.90 9.72
CA LEU A 447 2.40 -45.75 11.17
C LEU A 447 3.43 -46.66 11.82
N GLY A 448 3.63 -47.88 11.29
CA GLY A 448 4.64 -48.80 11.82
C GLY A 448 6.06 -48.32 11.55
N GLN A 449 6.30 -47.76 10.36
CA GLN A 449 7.56 -47.09 10.06
C GLN A 449 7.80 -45.89 10.99
N TRP A 450 6.76 -45.09 11.28
CA TRP A 450 6.87 -43.98 12.21
C TRP A 450 7.17 -44.45 13.65
N VAL A 451 6.44 -45.45 14.17
CA VAL A 451 6.70 -46.05 15.50
C VAL A 451 8.14 -46.54 15.58
N GLN A 452 8.63 -47.28 14.58
CA GLN A 452 10.02 -47.73 14.54
C GLN A 452 11.01 -46.55 14.59
N SER A 453 10.73 -45.47 13.84
CA SER A 453 11.58 -44.27 13.84
C SER A 453 11.62 -43.58 15.21
N VAL A 454 10.49 -43.54 15.92
CA VAL A 454 10.36 -42.99 17.28
C VAL A 454 11.14 -43.83 18.28
N ARG A 455 11.01 -45.17 18.23
CA ARG A 455 11.73 -46.10 19.11
C ARG A 455 13.25 -45.99 18.94
N LEU A 456 13.73 -45.96 17.69
CA LEU A 456 15.16 -45.87 17.38
C LEU A 456 15.74 -44.47 17.65
N GLY A 457 14.93 -43.42 17.48
CA GLY A 457 15.30 -42.03 17.67
C GLY A 457 14.94 -41.46 19.04
N TRP A 458 14.69 -42.30 20.05
CA TRP A 458 14.12 -41.89 21.34
C TRP A 458 14.89 -40.75 22.02
N ASP A 459 16.23 -40.80 21.97
CA ASP A 459 17.11 -39.80 22.59
C ASP A 459 17.08 -38.43 21.90
N GLN A 460 16.48 -38.34 20.70
CA GLN A 460 16.31 -37.09 19.96
C GLN A 460 14.95 -36.42 20.23
N LEU A 461 14.05 -37.11 20.92
CA LEU A 461 12.73 -36.59 21.27
C LEU A 461 12.83 -35.64 22.47
N THR A 462 11.98 -34.62 22.49
CA THR A 462 11.83 -33.79 23.70
C THR A 462 11.21 -34.60 24.83
N THR A 463 11.41 -34.18 26.08
CA THR A 463 10.82 -34.84 27.27
C THR A 463 9.30 -34.98 27.16
N VAL A 464 8.62 -33.98 26.59
CA VAL A 464 7.16 -34.01 26.36
C VAL A 464 6.79 -35.06 25.31
N GLN A 465 7.56 -35.18 24.23
CA GLN A 465 7.32 -36.21 23.21
C GLN A 465 7.55 -37.63 23.73
N GLN A 466 8.60 -37.85 24.52
CA GLN A 466 8.85 -39.14 25.18
C GLN A 466 7.67 -39.52 26.09
N TRP A 467 7.24 -38.58 26.93
CA TRP A 467 6.09 -38.77 27.81
C TRP A 467 4.80 -39.07 27.03
N LEU A 468 4.53 -38.34 25.94
CA LEU A 468 3.36 -38.61 25.08
C LEU A 468 3.42 -39.99 24.44
N CYS A 469 4.57 -40.40 23.90
CA CYS A 469 4.75 -41.71 23.28
C CYS A 469 4.56 -42.85 24.29
N GLU A 470 5.14 -42.73 25.48
CA GLU A 470 5.05 -43.74 26.52
C GLU A 470 3.63 -43.81 27.11
N GLN A 471 3.09 -42.67 27.55
CA GLN A 471 1.84 -42.63 28.31
C GLN A 471 0.58 -42.68 27.44
N ALA A 472 0.61 -42.07 26.26
CA ALA A 472 -0.57 -42.03 25.39
C ALA A 472 -0.60 -43.16 24.35
N LEU A 473 0.56 -43.67 23.92
CA LEU A 473 0.65 -44.68 22.85
C LEU A 473 1.26 -46.02 23.28
N GLY A 474 1.86 -46.12 24.48
CA GLY A 474 2.53 -47.33 24.93
C GLY A 474 3.80 -47.67 24.13
N ILE A 475 4.48 -46.68 23.55
CA ILE A 475 5.73 -46.87 22.80
C ILE A 475 6.92 -46.82 23.76
N GLU A 476 7.75 -47.85 23.72
CA GLU A 476 8.99 -47.95 24.51
C GLU A 476 10.24 -47.74 23.64
N PRO A 477 11.32 -47.15 24.19
CA PRO A 477 12.59 -46.99 23.48
C PRO A 477 13.13 -48.32 22.94
N ALA A 478 13.83 -48.27 21.80
CA ALA A 478 14.50 -49.44 21.27
C ALA A 478 15.63 -49.90 22.20
N ASN A 479 15.71 -51.21 22.43
CA ASN A 479 16.77 -51.87 23.19
C ASN A 479 18.09 -51.84 22.40
N GLU A 480 19.23 -52.02 23.09
CA GLU A 480 20.57 -51.95 22.48
C GLU A 480 20.77 -52.96 21.33
N GLU A 481 20.06 -54.09 21.34
CA GLU A 481 20.08 -55.08 20.26
C GLU A 481 19.29 -54.65 19.00
N GLU A 482 18.25 -53.83 19.19
CA GLU A 482 17.41 -53.30 18.10
C GLU A 482 18.02 -52.06 17.45
N LYS A 483 18.84 -51.30 18.19
CA LYS A 483 19.51 -50.11 17.68
C LYS A 483 20.52 -50.52 16.59
N PRO A 484 20.47 -49.89 15.39
CA PRO A 484 21.47 -50.17 14.37
C PRO A 484 22.86 -49.80 14.89
N LYS A 485 23.83 -50.70 14.69
CA LYS A 485 25.22 -50.47 15.10
C LYS A 485 25.69 -49.08 14.63
N PRO A 486 26.30 -48.26 15.51
CA PRO A 486 26.64 -46.88 15.18
C PRO A 486 27.49 -46.83 13.90
N ARG A 487 27.12 -45.91 12.99
CA ARG A 487 27.91 -45.68 11.78
C ARG A 487 29.29 -45.18 12.20
N ARG A 488 30.32 -45.97 11.89
CA ARG A 488 31.73 -45.61 12.15
C ARG A 488 32.06 -44.25 11.56
N THR A 489 32.69 -43.41 12.36
CA THR A 489 33.01 -42.05 11.95
C THR A 489 34.07 -42.06 10.85
N GLN A 490 34.25 -40.93 10.15
CA GLN A 490 35.35 -40.78 9.19
C GLN A 490 36.72 -40.93 9.88
N ALA A 491 36.82 -40.57 11.16
CA ALA A 491 38.02 -40.73 11.97
C ALA A 491 38.31 -42.21 12.25
N ASP A 492 37.30 -42.99 12.64
CA ASP A 492 37.46 -44.44 12.88
C ASP A 492 37.87 -45.16 11.60
N ARG A 493 37.24 -44.81 10.48
CA ARG A 493 37.61 -45.36 9.16
C ARG A 493 39.03 -44.97 8.76
N TRP A 494 39.48 -43.76 9.09
CA TRP A 494 40.86 -43.32 8.86
C TRP A 494 41.84 -44.13 9.72
N ALA A 495 41.59 -44.22 11.03
CA ALA A 495 42.43 -44.95 11.96
C ALA A 495 42.63 -46.41 11.56
N MET A 496 41.55 -47.10 11.16
CA MET A 496 41.63 -48.50 10.70
C MET A 496 42.46 -48.66 9.43
N ASN A 497 42.27 -47.78 8.43
CA ASN A 497 43.04 -47.87 7.19
C ASN A 497 44.51 -47.47 7.40
N TYR A 498 44.77 -46.55 8.33
CA TYR A 498 46.12 -46.18 8.73
C TYR A 498 46.82 -47.34 9.47
N GLU A 499 46.13 -48.04 10.37
CA GLU A 499 46.69 -49.23 11.04
C GLU A 499 47.01 -50.34 10.03
N ALA A 500 46.14 -50.59 9.05
CA ALA A 500 46.43 -51.51 7.94
C ALA A 500 47.66 -51.07 7.12
N ALA A 501 47.80 -49.77 6.85
CA ALA A 501 48.96 -49.21 6.16
C ALA A 501 50.24 -49.37 6.99
N LYS A 502 50.16 -49.13 8.31
CA LYS A 502 51.26 -49.28 9.26
C LYS A 502 51.70 -50.75 9.37
N GLN A 503 50.77 -51.69 9.51
CA GLN A 503 51.05 -53.13 9.51
C GLN A 503 51.75 -53.57 8.21
N PHE A 504 51.28 -53.10 7.06
CA PHE A 504 51.93 -53.37 5.77
C PHE A 504 53.35 -52.78 5.72
N TYR A 505 53.52 -51.55 6.21
CA TYR A 505 54.82 -50.89 6.26
C TYR A 505 55.80 -51.60 7.20
N GLU A 506 55.36 -52.06 8.36
CA GLU A 506 56.19 -52.82 9.30
C GLU A 506 56.63 -54.16 8.71
N ARG A 507 55.79 -54.80 7.88
CA ARG A 507 56.13 -56.06 7.19
C ARG A 507 57.05 -55.87 5.99
N GLU A 508 56.77 -54.89 5.13
CA GLU A 508 57.41 -54.74 3.80
C GLU A 508 58.47 -53.62 3.76
N GLY A 509 58.56 -52.78 4.79
CA GLY A 509 59.46 -51.63 4.85
C GLY A 509 59.09 -50.47 3.91
N HIS A 510 57.98 -50.58 3.17
CA HIS A 510 57.51 -49.56 2.22
C HIS A 510 55.98 -49.54 2.08
N LEU A 511 55.43 -48.45 1.54
CA LEU A 511 54.00 -48.35 1.20
C LEU A 511 53.68 -48.49 -0.29
N GLN A 512 54.47 -49.27 -1.04
CA GLN A 512 54.17 -49.60 -2.44
C GLN A 512 53.15 -50.74 -2.54
N VAL A 513 51.90 -50.46 -2.13
CA VAL A 513 50.84 -51.47 -2.07
C VAL A 513 50.23 -51.69 -3.47
N PRO A 514 50.21 -52.94 -4.01
CA PRO A 514 49.53 -53.25 -5.27
C PRO A 514 48.04 -52.89 -5.22
N ARG A 515 47.46 -52.35 -6.30
CA ARG A 515 46.08 -51.81 -6.30
C ARG A 515 45.00 -52.82 -5.85
N LYS A 516 45.19 -54.11 -6.11
CA LYS A 516 44.26 -55.20 -5.73
C LYS A 516 44.56 -55.80 -4.34
N HIS A 517 45.62 -55.35 -3.67
CA HIS A 517 46.03 -55.89 -2.38
C HIS A 517 44.97 -55.66 -1.30
N ILE A 518 44.72 -56.72 -0.54
CA ILE A 518 43.83 -56.73 0.61
C ILE A 518 44.70 -57.07 1.83
N GLU A 519 44.72 -56.17 2.80
CA GLU A 519 45.41 -56.36 4.07
C GLU A 519 44.41 -56.83 5.12
N ARG A 520 44.78 -57.84 5.90
CA ARG A 520 43.96 -58.34 7.00
C ARG A 520 44.44 -57.74 8.31
N ILE A 521 43.57 -57.01 8.99
CA ILE A 521 43.85 -56.48 10.32
C ILE A 521 42.88 -57.08 11.32
N ILE A 522 43.38 -57.38 12.52
CA ILE A 522 42.55 -57.75 13.66
C ILE A 522 42.17 -56.45 14.36
N VAL A 523 40.87 -56.17 14.45
CA VAL A 523 40.36 -54.94 15.09
C VAL A 523 39.54 -55.33 16.30
N GLY A 524 39.95 -54.86 17.48
CA GLY A 524 39.30 -55.14 18.77
C GLY A 524 40.32 -55.37 19.89
N SER A 525 39.83 -55.41 21.13
CA SER A 525 40.62 -55.78 22.31
C SER A 525 39.81 -56.74 23.19
N GLY A 526 40.39 -57.86 23.61
CA GLY A 526 39.69 -58.88 24.39
C GLY A 526 38.91 -59.88 23.53
N GLU A 527 37.71 -60.27 23.95
CA GLU A 527 36.88 -61.31 23.30
C GLU A 527 36.25 -60.87 21.96
N ASP A 528 36.27 -59.56 21.63
CA ASP A 528 35.72 -58.98 20.39
C ASP A 528 36.78 -58.81 19.27
N GLN A 529 37.71 -59.74 19.12
CA GLN A 529 38.68 -59.70 18.02
C GLN A 529 38.00 -60.10 16.70
N GLU A 530 37.83 -59.14 15.79
CA GLU A 530 37.33 -59.40 14.45
C GLU A 530 38.46 -59.28 13.41
N GLU A 531 38.70 -60.36 12.65
CA GLU A 531 39.54 -60.31 11.45
C GLU A 531 38.79 -59.59 10.32
N ARG A 532 39.42 -58.54 9.77
CA ARG A 532 38.80 -57.72 8.71
C ARG A 532 39.71 -57.54 7.52
N GLU A 533 39.13 -57.69 6.34
CA GLU A 533 39.78 -57.46 5.06
C GLU A 533 39.66 -55.99 4.62
N HIS A 534 40.80 -55.32 4.48
CA HIS A 534 40.91 -53.94 4.04
C HIS A 534 41.52 -53.88 2.64
N LYS A 535 40.83 -53.26 1.68
CA LYS A 535 41.35 -53.00 0.31
C LYS A 535 42.42 -51.91 0.32
N LEU A 536 43.53 -52.18 1.00
CA LEU A 536 44.60 -51.23 1.29
C LEU A 536 45.20 -50.64 0.01
N GLY A 537 45.37 -51.45 -1.05
CA GLY A 537 45.91 -50.99 -2.33
C GLY A 537 45.07 -49.91 -3.00
N ALA A 538 43.75 -50.06 -2.97
CA ALA A 538 42.84 -49.07 -3.52
C ALA A 538 42.81 -47.79 -2.65
N TRP A 539 42.88 -47.95 -1.33
CA TRP A 539 42.88 -46.82 -0.39
C TRP A 539 44.16 -45.98 -0.50
N ILE A 540 45.35 -46.61 -0.49
CA ILE A 540 46.65 -45.93 -0.68
C ILE A 540 46.68 -45.19 -2.03
N GLY A 541 46.22 -45.83 -3.11
CA GLY A 541 46.11 -45.17 -4.42
C GLY A 541 45.20 -43.95 -4.40
N ASN A 542 44.07 -44.01 -3.68
CA ASN A 542 43.17 -42.88 -3.51
C ASN A 542 43.84 -41.75 -2.71
N GLN A 543 44.54 -42.06 -1.62
CA GLN A 543 45.26 -41.04 -0.84
C GLN A 543 46.32 -40.33 -1.70
N ARG A 544 47.10 -41.06 -2.52
CA ARG A 544 48.07 -40.44 -3.46
C ARG A 544 47.39 -39.47 -4.41
N SER A 545 46.29 -39.88 -5.04
CA SER A 545 45.56 -39.02 -5.99
C SER A 545 44.98 -37.75 -5.36
N ARG A 546 44.75 -37.76 -4.04
CA ARG A 546 44.14 -36.65 -3.28
C ARG A 546 45.15 -35.88 -2.44
N ALA A 547 46.45 -36.08 -2.64
CA ALA A 547 47.53 -35.47 -1.85
C ALA A 547 47.36 -33.95 -1.66
N ALA A 548 47.02 -33.22 -2.73
CA ALA A 548 46.83 -31.77 -2.72
C ALA A 548 45.63 -31.29 -1.89
N THR A 549 44.70 -32.19 -1.55
CA THR A 549 43.45 -31.88 -0.82
C THR A 549 43.38 -32.53 0.55
N LEU A 550 44.43 -33.26 0.96
CA LEU A 550 44.47 -33.98 2.22
C LEU A 550 44.94 -33.04 3.35
N ALA A 551 44.38 -33.21 4.55
CA ALA A 551 44.81 -32.44 5.72
C ALA A 551 46.31 -32.63 5.99
N PRO A 552 47.07 -31.57 6.33
CA PRO A 552 48.53 -31.66 6.53
C PRO A 552 48.96 -32.74 7.53
N GLU A 553 48.20 -32.90 8.62
CA GLU A 553 48.45 -33.93 9.64
C GLU A 553 48.36 -35.35 9.08
N ARG A 554 47.40 -35.61 8.18
CA ARG A 554 47.21 -36.91 7.54
C ARG A 554 48.29 -37.20 6.49
N VAL A 555 48.75 -36.17 5.80
CA VAL A 555 49.91 -36.26 4.91
C VAL A 555 51.16 -36.62 5.71
N GLN A 556 51.38 -35.97 6.86
CA GLN A 556 52.50 -36.27 7.74
C GLN A 556 52.42 -37.70 8.29
N GLN A 557 51.25 -38.15 8.77
CA GLN A 557 51.05 -39.51 9.28
C GLN A 557 51.46 -40.57 8.24
N LEU A 558 50.96 -40.47 7.01
CA LEU A 558 51.30 -41.42 5.95
C LEU A 558 52.76 -41.30 5.50
N SER A 559 53.33 -40.09 5.49
CA SER A 559 54.75 -39.89 5.14
C SER A 559 55.68 -40.53 6.16
N ASN A 560 55.32 -40.49 7.45
CA ASN A 560 56.08 -41.12 8.53
C ASN A 560 56.15 -42.65 8.39
N ILE A 561 55.15 -43.28 7.77
CA ILE A 561 55.14 -44.72 7.47
C ILE A 561 55.55 -45.01 6.02
N GLY A 562 56.40 -44.17 5.42
CA GLY A 562 57.06 -44.49 4.14
C GLY A 562 56.22 -44.24 2.88
N MET A 563 55.14 -43.45 2.96
CA MET A 563 54.34 -43.07 1.79
C MET A 563 55.13 -42.14 0.86
N ARG A 564 55.22 -42.53 -0.42
CA ARG A 564 55.66 -41.65 -1.50
C ARG A 564 54.44 -41.08 -2.23
N TRP A 565 54.45 -39.78 -2.47
CA TRP A 565 53.33 -39.00 -3.04
C TRP A 565 53.41 -38.81 -4.56
N THR A 566 54.40 -39.42 -5.21
CA THR A 566 54.61 -39.40 -6.67
C THR A 566 53.75 -40.43 -7.39
#